data_AF-A0A9C6WT21-F1
#
_entry.id   AF-A0A9C6WT21-F1
#
_cell.length_a   1.000
_cell.length_b   1.000
_cell.length_c   1.000
_cell.angle_alpha   90.00
_cell.angle_beta   90.00
_cell.angle_gamma   90.00
#
_symmetry.space_group_name_H-M   'P 1'
#
loop_
_entity.id
_entity.type
_entity.pdbx_description
1 polymer ?
#
loop_
_entity_poly.entity_id
_entity_poly.type
_entity_poly.pdbx_seq_one_letter_code
_entity_poly.pdbx_strand_id
1 'polypeptide(L)'
;MGDFKRRYVVLALLLGVVGLGVVVGFTVRYVTSVAYTRPGGDGSEALVPPNPEVPLPPSASVHHVFKRGAVCADGAPCSAIGK
;
A
#
# COMPACT_ATOMS: atom_id res chain seq x y z
N MET A 1 62.38 14.29 -1.55
CA MET A 1 61.36 13.21 -1.47
C MET A 1 60.06 13.56 -0.72
N GLY A 2 59.88 14.78 -0.17
CA GLY A 2 58.69 15.11 0.63
C GLY A 2 57.46 15.55 -0.17
N ASP A 3 57.65 16.36 -1.21
CA ASP A 3 56.56 16.96 -1.98
C ASP A 3 55.75 15.95 -2.79
N PHE A 4 56.40 14.91 -3.30
CA PHE A 4 55.74 13.84 -4.04
C PHE A 4 54.77 13.06 -3.16
N LYS A 5 55.18 12.69 -1.95
CA LYS A 5 54.34 11.99 -0.97
C LYS A 5 53.15 12.85 -0.53
N ARG A 6 53.37 14.16 -0.34
CA ARG A 6 52.32 15.12 0.01
C ARG A 6 51.28 15.28 -1.10
N ARG A 7 51.72 15.35 -2.37
CA ARG A 7 50.81 15.40 -3.54
C ARG A 7 49.96 14.14 -3.69
N TYR A 8 50.55 12.96 -3.47
CA TYR A 8 49.81 11.70 -3.50
C TYR A 8 48.78 11.59 -2.37
N VAL A 9 49.12 12.03 -1.16
CA VAL A 9 48.17 12.04 -0.03
C VAL A 9 47.00 12.99 -0.31
N VAL A 10 47.26 14.17 -0.87
CA VAL A 10 46.20 15.11 -1.25
C VAL A 10 45.31 14.52 -2.35
N LEU A 11 45.89 13.89 -3.38
CA LEU A 11 45.12 13.20 -4.43
C LEU A 11 44.25 12.06 -3.88
N ALA A 12 44.79 11.25 -2.97
CA ALA A 12 44.04 10.16 -2.33
C ALA A 12 42.86 10.68 -1.50
N LEU A 13 43.04 11.79 -0.78
CA LEU A 13 41.96 12.43 -0.04
C LEU A 13 40.88 13.00 -0.97
N LEU A 14 41.25 13.66 -2.06
CA LEU A 14 40.30 14.19 -3.04
C LEU A 14 39.48 13.05 -3.70
N LEU A 15 40.14 11.96 -4.11
CA LEU A 15 39.45 10.79 -4.66
C LEU A 15 38.55 10.11 -3.65
N GLY A 16 38.96 10.05 -2.38
CA GLY A 16 38.13 9.53 -1.29
C GLY A 16 36.86 10.36 -1.06
N VAL A 17 36.97 11.69 -1.06
CA VAL A 17 35.83 12.60 -0.92
C VAL A 17 34.88 12.49 -2.11
N VAL A 18 35.41 12.42 -3.33
CA VAL A 18 34.61 12.22 -4.55
C VAL A 18 33.90 10.86 -4.50
N GLY A 19 34.61 9.79 -4.15
CA GLY A 19 34.04 8.45 -4.02
C GLY A 19 32.92 8.39 -2.97
N LEU A 20 33.13 9.00 -1.80
CA LEU A 20 32.10 9.12 -0.75
C LEU A 20 30.87 9.86 -1.27
N GLY A 21 31.06 10.98 -1.97
CA GLY A 21 29.98 11.76 -2.56
C GLY A 21 29.15 10.97 -3.58
N VAL A 22 29.81 10.17 -4.43
CA VAL A 22 29.13 9.30 -5.39
C VAL A 22 28.32 8.21 -4.69
N VAL A 23 28.89 7.56 -3.67
CA VAL A 23 28.19 6.53 -2.89
C VAL A 23 26.96 7.13 -2.19
N VAL A 24 27.12 8.25 -1.50
CA VAL A 24 26.00 8.94 -0.81
C VAL A 24 24.94 9.40 -1.81
N GLY A 25 25.34 10.01 -2.93
CA GLY A 25 24.40 10.43 -3.97
C GLY A 25 23.61 9.26 -4.56
N PHE A 26 24.29 8.13 -4.81
CA PHE A 26 23.66 6.92 -5.33
C PHE A 26 22.70 6.29 -4.31
N THR A 27 23.10 6.17 -3.04
CA THR A 27 22.22 5.61 -2.00
C THR A 27 21.00 6.48 -1.76
N VAL A 28 21.15 7.82 -1.72
CA VAL A 28 20.02 8.75 -1.63
C VAL A 28 19.10 8.56 -2.82
N ARG A 29 19.61 8.55 -4.06
CA ARG A 29 18.78 8.37 -5.25
C ARG A 29 18.05 7.02 -5.25
N TYR A 30 18.75 5.94 -4.89
CA TYR A 30 18.17 4.60 -4.79
C TYR A 30 17.05 4.55 -3.74
N VAL A 31 17.30 5.03 -2.52
CA VAL A 31 16.28 5.11 -1.47
C VAL A 31 15.13 6.01 -1.90
N THR A 32 15.40 7.15 -2.54
CA THR A 32 14.33 8.03 -3.02
C THR A 32 13.44 7.33 -4.06
N SER A 33 14.03 6.56 -4.97
CA SER A 33 13.28 5.83 -6.00
C SER A 33 12.45 4.66 -5.45
N VAL A 34 12.89 4.01 -4.37
CA VAL A 34 12.18 2.86 -3.78
C VAL A 34 11.20 3.29 -2.68
N ALA A 35 11.53 4.34 -1.93
CA ALA A 35 10.74 4.79 -0.78
C ALA A 35 9.69 5.86 -1.16
N TYR A 36 9.99 6.84 -2.02
CA TYR A 36 8.99 7.86 -2.41
C TYR A 36 8.02 7.39 -3.49
N THR A 37 8.27 6.23 -4.10
CA THR A 37 7.28 5.57 -4.99
C THR A 37 6.32 4.68 -4.24
N ARG A 38 6.51 4.46 -2.93
CA ARG A 38 5.39 4.04 -2.08
C ARG A 38 4.54 5.27 -1.84
N PRO A 39 3.35 5.41 -2.45
CA PRO A 39 2.37 6.30 -1.88
C PRO A 39 2.18 5.82 -0.43
N GLY A 40 2.68 6.60 0.53
CA GLY A 40 2.22 6.54 1.90
C GLY A 40 0.78 6.98 1.90
N GLY A 41 -0.10 6.12 1.41
CA GLY A 41 -1.53 6.26 1.50
C GLY A 41 -1.92 5.84 2.91
N ASP A 42 -1.84 6.77 3.84
CA ASP A 42 -2.80 6.83 4.94
C ASP A 42 -4.17 7.33 4.46
N GLY A 43 -4.31 7.63 3.17
CA GLY A 43 -5.58 7.73 2.47
C GLY A 43 -6.18 6.37 2.15
N SER A 44 -6.61 5.62 3.17
CA SER A 44 -7.77 4.74 2.96
C SER A 44 -8.99 5.66 2.77
N GLU A 45 -9.06 6.38 1.64
CA GLU A 45 -10.37 6.72 1.08
C GLU A 45 -11.01 5.35 0.88
N ALA A 46 -11.86 4.98 1.83
CA ALA A 46 -12.59 3.75 1.76
C ALA A 46 -13.25 3.79 0.38
N LEU A 47 -12.95 2.80 -0.47
CA LEU A 47 -13.59 2.61 -1.79
C LEU A 47 -15.05 2.17 -1.59
N VAL A 48 -15.73 2.81 -0.66
CA VAL A 48 -17.13 2.62 -0.32
C VAL A 48 -17.85 3.59 -1.24
N PRO A 49 -18.64 3.08 -2.19
CA PRO A 49 -19.44 3.94 -3.03
C PRO A 49 -20.33 4.81 -2.14
N PRO A 50 -20.58 6.08 -2.52
CA PRO A 50 -21.50 6.92 -1.78
C PRO A 50 -22.86 6.22 -1.70
N ASN A 51 -23.55 6.41 -0.57
CA ASN A 51 -24.92 5.93 -0.45
C ASN A 51 -25.76 6.52 -1.60
N PRO A 52 -26.69 5.75 -2.17
CA PRO A 52 -27.55 6.24 -3.23
C PRO A 52 -28.39 7.42 -2.70
N GLU A 53 -28.36 8.54 -3.42
CA GLU A 53 -29.17 9.73 -3.10
C GLU A 53 -30.66 9.52 -3.43
N VAL A 54 -30.94 8.58 -4.34
CA VAL A 54 -32.29 8.19 -4.74
C VAL A 54 -32.68 6.91 -3.97
N PRO A 55 -33.86 6.88 -3.31
CA PRO A 55 -34.33 5.69 -2.63
C PRO A 55 -34.48 4.54 -3.62
N LEU A 56 -33.90 3.38 -3.29
CA LEU A 56 -34.07 2.19 -4.12
C LEU A 56 -35.55 1.77 -4.13
N PRO A 57 -36.03 1.17 -5.24
CA PRO A 57 -37.32 0.50 -5.22
C PRO A 57 -37.33 -0.58 -4.14
N PRO A 58 -38.50 -0.90 -3.58
CA PRO A 58 -38.61 -1.98 -2.59
C PRO A 58 -38.06 -3.28 -3.18
N SER A 59 -37.30 -4.01 -2.37
CA SER A 59 -36.85 -5.34 -2.75
C SER A 59 -38.05 -6.26 -2.98
N ALA A 60 -38.00 -7.10 -4.01
CA ALA A 60 -39.03 -8.11 -4.28
C ALA A 60 -39.03 -9.28 -3.28
N SER A 61 -38.13 -9.27 -2.30
CA SER A 61 -38.06 -10.31 -1.28
C SER A 61 -39.28 -10.22 -0.34
N VAL A 62 -39.93 -11.36 -0.13
CA VAL A 62 -40.99 -11.47 0.85
C VAL A 62 -40.36 -11.46 2.24
N HIS A 63 -40.79 -10.55 3.09
CA HIS A 63 -40.34 -10.52 4.47
C HIS A 63 -40.98 -11.68 5.25
N HIS A 64 -40.17 -12.65 5.69
CA HIS A 64 -40.62 -13.77 6.49
C HIS A 64 -40.35 -13.54 7.98
N VAL A 65 -41.39 -13.68 8.82
CA VAL A 65 -41.27 -13.64 10.28
C VAL A 65 -41.23 -15.08 10.82
N PHE A 66 -40.16 -15.43 11.51
CA PHE A 66 -39.98 -16.76 12.08
C PHE A 66 -40.16 -16.75 13.60
N LYS A 67 -40.78 -17.79 14.17
CA LYS A 67 -41.03 -17.90 15.62
C LYS A 67 -39.84 -18.47 16.41
N ARG A 68 -38.94 -19.21 15.75
CA ARG A 68 -37.84 -19.95 16.40
C ARG A 68 -36.48 -19.67 15.78
N GLY A 69 -36.40 -19.64 14.45
CA GLY A 69 -35.18 -19.37 13.69
C GLY A 69 -35.41 -19.47 12.19
N ALA A 70 -34.41 -19.09 11.40
CA ALA A 70 -34.43 -19.15 9.93
C ALA A 70 -33.10 -19.71 9.42
N VAL A 71 -33.14 -20.47 8.33
CA VAL A 71 -31.95 -20.95 7.63
C VAL A 71 -31.90 -20.30 6.26
N CYS A 72 -30.84 -19.54 6.02
CA CYS A 72 -30.59 -18.87 4.74
C CYS A 72 -29.56 -19.69 3.95
N ALA A 73 -29.88 -20.02 2.71
CA ALA A 73 -28.97 -20.68 1.77
C ALA A 73 -29.28 -20.24 0.34
N ASP A 74 -28.28 -20.28 -0.54
CA ASP A 74 -28.45 -19.89 -1.95
C ASP A 74 -29.39 -20.83 -2.72
N GLY A 75 -29.55 -22.06 -2.22
CA GLY A 75 -30.45 -23.06 -2.78
C GLY A 75 -31.61 -23.39 -1.83
N ALA A 76 -32.83 -23.40 -2.37
CA ALA A 76 -34.02 -23.92 -1.70
C ALA A 76 -33.82 -25.29 -1.01
N PRO A 77 -33.23 -26.32 -1.66
CA PRO A 77 -33.04 -27.62 -1.01
C PRO A 77 -32.15 -27.54 0.23
N CYS A 78 -31.13 -26.68 0.21
CA CYS A 78 -30.20 -26.51 1.34
C CYS A 78 -30.87 -25.79 2.52
N SER A 79 -31.74 -24.81 2.25
CA SER A 79 -32.49 -24.10 3.30
C SER A 79 -33.58 -24.96 3.95
N ALA A 80 -34.15 -25.91 3.21
CA ALA A 80 -35.25 -26.74 3.68
C ALA A 80 -34.83 -27.77 4.75
N ILE A 81 -33.57 -28.20 4.73
CA ILE A 81 -33.06 -29.23 5.65
C ILE A 81 -32.97 -28.71 7.09
N GLY A 82 -32.70 -27.42 7.28
CA GLY A 82 -32.52 -26.82 8.61
C GLY A 82 -33.70 -25.99 9.12
N LYS A 83 -34.81 -25.94 8.38
CA LYS A 83 -36.05 -25.26 8.78
C LYS A 83 -36.74 -25.99 9.93
#